data_AF-A0A3D2SBQ4-F1
#
_entry.id   AF-A0A3D2SBQ4-F1
#
_cell.length_a   1.000
_cell.length_b   1.000
_cell.length_c   1.000
_cell.angle_alpha   90.00
_cell.angle_beta   90.00
_cell.angle_gamma   90.00
#
_symmetry.space_group_name_H-M   'P 1'
#
loop_
_entity.id
_entity.type
_entity.pdbx_description
1 polymer ?
#
loop_
_entity_poly.entity_id
_entity_poly.type
_entity_poly.pdbx_seq_one_letter_code
_entity_poly.pdbx_strand_id
1 'polypeptide(L)'
;MIEVSDEALRNAAGEGMDEFIKVFTDKYLEATGGNLTAETMPLLTGEQHSLLAYQLFRDEIMVGGFCQLIQNGYGSYIFDNPFAKVMRLWGAHDFSKLIYKAKKIYDASREDLEKERTEEEFMAMYENYEVFDDLEEEFFEMEEELTTLIASYVDEHLDLFAEIKKD
;
A
#
# COMPACT_ATOMS: atom_id res chain seq x y z
N MET A 1 -9.89 18.68 1.23
CA MET A 1 -10.71 17.51 1.60
C MET A 1 -10.85 16.70 0.33
N ILE A 2 -10.58 15.39 0.38
CA ILE A 2 -10.71 14.52 -0.80
C ILE A 2 -12.19 14.29 -1.05
N GLU A 3 -12.63 14.42 -2.29
CA GLU A 3 -14.03 14.25 -2.68
C GLU A 3 -14.18 13.03 -3.59
N VAL A 4 -15.18 12.21 -3.32
CA VAL A 4 -15.52 11.01 -4.10
C VAL A 4 -17.02 11.03 -4.38
N SER A 5 -17.45 10.66 -5.61
CA SER A 5 -18.87 10.58 -5.93
C SER A 5 -19.49 9.26 -5.46
N ASP A 6 -20.73 9.32 -4.99
CA ASP A 6 -21.50 8.15 -4.59
C ASP A 6 -21.76 7.18 -5.76
N GLU A 7 -21.90 7.70 -6.98
CA GLU A 7 -21.99 6.88 -8.20
C GLU A 7 -20.71 6.06 -8.44
N ALA A 8 -19.52 6.67 -8.30
CA ALA A 8 -18.26 5.97 -8.52
C ALA A 8 -18.06 4.83 -7.52
N LEU A 9 -18.41 5.05 -6.25
CA LEU A 9 -18.35 4.01 -5.22
C LEU A 9 -19.29 2.83 -5.53
N ARG A 10 -20.54 3.11 -5.92
CA ARG A 10 -21.52 2.07 -6.28
C ARG A 10 -21.07 1.25 -7.48
N ASN A 11 -20.47 1.88 -8.48
CA ASN A 11 -19.97 1.19 -9.66
C ASN A 11 -18.76 0.30 -9.30
N ALA A 12 -17.77 0.85 -8.60
CA ALA A 12 -16.55 0.12 -8.23
C ALA A 12 -16.82 -1.05 -7.28
N ALA A 13 -17.74 -0.89 -6.33
CA ALA A 13 -18.15 -1.99 -5.43
C ALA A 13 -18.76 -3.19 -6.18
N GLY A 14 -19.26 -2.99 -7.40
CA GLY A 14 -19.74 -4.06 -8.28
C GLY A 14 -18.63 -4.77 -9.06
N GLU A 15 -17.44 -4.18 -9.15
CA GLU A 15 -16.30 -4.68 -9.91
C GLU A 15 -15.32 -5.46 -9.02
N GLY A 16 -15.05 -4.96 -7.81
CA GLY A 16 -14.14 -5.61 -6.85
C GLY A 16 -13.87 -4.75 -5.62
N MET A 17 -13.38 -5.38 -4.55
CA MET A 17 -13.01 -4.67 -3.32
C MET A 17 -11.73 -3.84 -3.50
N ASP A 18 -10.83 -4.30 -4.37
CA ASP A 18 -9.66 -3.54 -4.80
C ASP A 18 -10.05 -2.33 -5.66
N GLU A 19 -10.98 -2.49 -6.61
CA GLU A 19 -11.51 -1.35 -7.38
C GLU A 19 -12.24 -0.34 -6.48
N PHE A 20 -12.97 -0.80 -5.46
CA PHE A 20 -13.56 0.08 -4.46
C PHE A 20 -12.51 0.92 -3.72
N ILE A 21 -11.43 0.30 -3.24
CA ILE A 21 -10.30 1.02 -2.61
C ILE A 21 -9.67 2.01 -3.61
N LYS A 22 -9.52 1.58 -4.86
CA LYS A 22 -8.90 2.35 -5.93
C LYS A 22 -9.56 3.71 -6.17
N VAL A 23 -10.89 3.79 -6.07
CA VAL A 23 -11.64 5.06 -6.21
C VAL A 23 -11.09 6.15 -5.26
N PHE A 24 -10.72 5.78 -4.04
CA PHE A 24 -10.14 6.71 -3.08
C PHE A 24 -8.67 7.00 -3.38
N THR A 25 -7.89 5.96 -3.62
CA THR A 25 -6.44 6.11 -3.78
C THR A 25 -6.05 6.82 -5.06
N ASP A 26 -6.85 6.71 -6.13
CA ASP A 26 -6.67 7.49 -7.34
C ASP A 26 -6.84 8.99 -7.06
N LYS A 27 -7.81 9.37 -6.22
CA LYS A 27 -7.97 10.76 -5.77
C LYS A 27 -6.82 11.23 -4.88
N TYR A 28 -6.24 10.33 -4.08
CA TYR A 28 -5.06 10.66 -3.27
C TYR A 28 -3.84 10.89 -4.15
N LEU A 29 -3.65 10.06 -5.19
CA LEU A 29 -2.57 10.22 -6.17
C LEU A 29 -2.77 11.50 -6.99
N GLU A 30 -3.99 11.82 -7.42
CA GLU A 30 -4.31 13.10 -8.07
C GLU A 30 -3.94 14.29 -7.17
N ALA A 31 -4.34 14.27 -5.90
CA ALA A 31 -4.08 15.34 -4.94
C ALA A 31 -2.58 15.54 -4.64
N THR A 32 -1.81 14.46 -4.65
CA THR A 32 -0.36 14.47 -4.41
C THR A 32 0.47 14.61 -5.69
N GLY A 33 -0.17 14.59 -6.86
CA GLY A 33 0.52 14.54 -8.15
C GLY A 33 1.38 13.28 -8.33
N GLY A 34 1.04 12.19 -7.62
CA GLY A 34 1.78 10.93 -7.61
C GLY A 34 3.10 10.97 -6.84
N ASN A 35 3.39 12.05 -6.09
CA ASN A 35 4.65 12.22 -5.37
C ASN A 35 4.43 12.14 -3.85
N LEU A 36 5.28 11.40 -3.13
CA LEU A 36 5.24 11.25 -1.68
C LEU A 36 6.41 12.01 -1.01
N THR A 37 6.40 13.34 -1.12
CA THR A 37 7.45 14.23 -0.62
C THR A 37 7.02 14.97 0.64
N ALA A 38 7.96 15.64 1.30
CA ALA A 38 7.64 16.49 2.47
C ALA A 38 6.57 17.56 2.16
N GLU A 39 6.42 17.99 0.91
CA GLU A 39 5.41 18.98 0.50
C GLU A 39 4.03 18.37 0.28
N THR A 40 3.94 17.12 -0.16
CA THR A 40 2.68 16.44 -0.47
C THR A 40 2.16 15.59 0.69
N MET A 41 3.01 15.12 1.60
CA MET A 41 2.62 14.37 2.80
C MET A 41 1.56 15.09 3.66
N PRO A 42 1.56 16.42 3.83
CA PRO A 42 0.50 17.10 4.58
C PRO A 42 -0.86 17.16 3.88
N LEU A 43 -0.95 16.77 2.60
CA LEU A 43 -2.19 16.86 1.82
C LEU A 43 -3.19 15.74 2.12
N LEU A 44 -2.72 14.64 2.74
CA LEU A 44 -3.52 13.49 3.12
C LEU A 44 -3.49 13.29 4.64
N THR A 45 -4.56 12.72 5.18
CA THR A 45 -4.60 12.30 6.59
C THR A 45 -3.79 11.02 6.80
N GLY A 46 -3.57 10.63 8.06
CA GLY A 46 -2.89 9.37 8.38
C GLY A 46 -3.65 8.14 7.88
N GLU A 47 -4.98 8.17 7.93
CA GLU A 47 -5.87 7.14 7.42
C GLU A 47 -5.77 7.03 5.90
N GLN A 48 -5.83 8.16 5.19
CA GLN A 48 -5.68 8.23 3.73
C GLN A 48 -4.30 7.73 3.27
N HIS A 49 -3.23 8.14 3.97
CA HIS A 49 -1.89 7.62 3.71
C HIS A 49 -1.80 6.11 3.93
N SER A 50 -2.47 5.57 4.94
CA SER A 50 -2.46 4.13 5.22
C SER A 50 -3.21 3.34 4.16
N LEU A 51 -4.33 3.86 3.64
CA LEU A 51 -5.04 3.25 2.52
C LEU A 51 -4.23 3.32 1.22
N LEU A 52 -3.60 4.46 0.94
CA LEU A 52 -2.69 4.61 -0.21
C LEU A 52 -1.48 3.67 -0.11
N ALA A 53 -0.88 3.55 1.07
CA ALA A 53 0.21 2.63 1.32
C ALA A 53 -0.20 1.18 1.05
N TYR A 54 -1.43 0.80 1.41
CA TYR A 54 -1.94 -0.53 1.09
C TYR A 54 -2.07 -0.78 -0.42
N GLN A 55 -2.69 0.15 -1.16
CA GLN A 55 -2.82 0.02 -2.62
C GLN A 55 -1.46 -0.10 -3.30
N LEU A 56 -0.52 0.81 -2.99
CA LEU A 56 0.83 0.78 -3.55
C LEU A 56 1.58 -0.51 -3.17
N PHE A 57 1.46 -0.93 -1.91
CA PHE A 57 2.06 -2.19 -1.47
C PHE A 57 1.52 -3.37 -2.28
N ARG A 58 0.20 -3.51 -2.38
CA ARG A 58 -0.44 -4.60 -3.12
C ARG A 58 0.00 -4.61 -4.57
N ASP A 59 -0.07 -3.48 -5.25
CA ASP A 59 0.24 -3.37 -6.68
C ASP A 59 1.69 -3.77 -6.97
N GLU A 60 2.63 -3.38 -6.10
CA GLU A 60 4.03 -3.73 -6.24
C GLU A 60 4.29 -5.21 -5.94
N ILE A 61 3.76 -5.73 -4.82
CA ILE A 61 3.99 -7.11 -4.40
C ILE A 61 3.38 -8.12 -5.38
N MET A 62 2.17 -7.85 -5.87
CA MET A 62 1.48 -8.73 -6.83
C MET A 62 2.16 -8.80 -8.21
N VAL A 63 3.07 -7.87 -8.51
CA VAL A 63 3.76 -7.80 -9.82
C VAL A 63 5.24 -8.18 -9.72
N GLY A 64 5.97 -7.63 -8.75
CA GLY A 64 7.42 -7.80 -8.63
C GLY A 64 7.94 -7.82 -7.19
N GLY A 65 7.08 -8.12 -6.21
CA GLY A 65 7.53 -8.38 -4.85
C GLY A 65 8.17 -7.19 -4.14
N PHE A 66 8.83 -7.47 -3.02
CA PHE A 66 9.46 -6.45 -2.17
C PHE A 66 10.62 -5.76 -2.88
N CYS A 67 11.35 -6.47 -3.74
CA CYS A 67 12.42 -5.90 -4.54
C CYS A 67 11.92 -4.74 -5.41
N GLN A 68 10.82 -4.94 -6.15
CA GLN A 68 10.22 -3.89 -6.97
C GLN A 68 9.68 -2.74 -6.11
N LEU A 69 8.95 -3.06 -5.03
CA LEU A 69 8.41 -2.06 -4.10
C LEU A 69 9.49 -1.10 -3.60
N ILE A 70 10.65 -1.65 -3.19
CA ILE A 70 11.74 -0.86 -2.64
C ILE A 70 12.47 -0.07 -3.73
N GLN A 71 12.74 -0.67 -4.89
CA GLN A 71 13.38 0.01 -6.02
C GLN A 71 12.51 1.12 -6.63
N ASN A 72 11.18 1.01 -6.54
CA ASN A 72 10.24 2.08 -6.89
C ASN A 72 10.16 3.19 -5.82
N GLY A 73 10.95 3.09 -4.73
CA GLY A 73 11.09 4.13 -3.72
C GLY A 73 10.05 4.07 -2.59
N TYR A 74 9.21 3.03 -2.53
CA TYR A 74 8.17 2.93 -1.50
C TYR A 74 8.66 2.36 -0.17
N GLY A 75 9.89 1.84 -0.09
CA GLY A 75 10.43 1.20 1.11
C GLY A 75 10.24 2.04 2.38
N SER A 76 10.79 3.25 2.41
CA SER A 76 10.65 4.15 3.57
C SER A 76 9.18 4.55 3.83
N TYR A 77 8.39 4.72 2.77
CA TYR A 77 6.98 5.07 2.90
C TYR A 77 6.17 3.96 3.59
N ILE A 78 6.46 2.70 3.30
CA ILE A 78 5.81 1.53 3.91
C ILE A 78 6.37 1.23 5.31
N PHE A 79 7.69 1.30 5.48
CA PHE A 79 8.35 0.77 6.68
C PHE A 79 8.65 1.80 7.77
N ASP A 80 8.79 3.09 7.44
CA ASP A 80 9.12 4.13 8.44
C ASP A 80 7.88 4.88 8.94
N ASN A 81 6.78 4.82 8.19
CA ASN A 81 5.48 5.35 8.60
C ASN A 81 4.67 4.35 9.45
N PRO A 82 3.64 4.78 10.19
CA PRO A 82 2.84 3.90 11.05
C PRO A 82 1.93 2.90 10.31
N PHE A 83 2.20 2.58 9.04
CA PHE A 83 1.37 1.71 8.20
C PHE A 83 1.08 0.35 8.85
N ALA A 84 2.12 -0.41 9.23
CA ALA A 84 1.96 -1.71 9.90
C ALA A 84 1.09 -1.62 11.17
N LYS A 85 1.21 -0.51 11.91
CA LYS A 85 0.43 -0.27 13.13
C LYS A 85 -1.04 0.00 12.79
N VAL A 86 -1.32 0.79 11.74
CA VAL A 86 -2.69 1.10 11.30
C VAL A 86 -3.39 -0.15 10.77
N MET A 87 -2.71 -0.99 9.99
CA MET A 87 -3.25 -2.29 9.55
C MET A 87 -3.71 -3.13 10.74
N ARG A 88 -2.91 -3.17 11.82
CA ARG A 88 -3.31 -3.84 13.07
C ARG A 88 -4.55 -3.22 13.72
N LEU A 89 -4.73 -1.91 13.64
CA LEU A 89 -5.89 -1.22 14.19
C LEU A 89 -7.15 -1.47 13.37
N TRP A 90 -7.01 -1.73 12.07
CA TRP A 90 -8.10 -2.12 11.17
C TRP A 90 -8.42 -3.62 11.23
N GLY A 91 -7.72 -4.39 12.08
CA GLY A 91 -7.97 -5.83 12.28
C GLY A 91 -7.06 -6.76 11.45
N ALA A 92 -6.21 -6.21 10.58
CA ALA A 92 -5.25 -6.96 9.76
C ALA A 92 -3.99 -7.36 10.58
N HIS A 93 -4.18 -8.21 11.59
CA HIS A 93 -3.13 -8.58 12.54
C HIS A 93 -1.98 -9.35 11.92
N ASP A 94 -2.25 -10.31 11.04
CA ASP A 94 -1.21 -11.13 10.42
C ASP A 94 -0.45 -10.36 9.36
N PHE A 95 -1.14 -9.56 8.55
CA PHE A 95 -0.50 -8.62 7.65
C PHE A 95 0.41 -7.61 8.38
N SER A 96 -0.02 -7.07 9.53
CA SER A 96 0.84 -6.22 10.37
C SER A 96 2.14 -6.93 10.78
N LYS A 97 2.06 -8.21 11.15
CA LYS A 97 3.26 -9.01 11.48
C LYS A 97 4.15 -9.21 10.25
N LEU A 98 3.55 -9.49 9.09
CA LEU A 98 4.26 -9.64 7.80
C LEU A 98 5.06 -8.38 7.48
N ILE A 99 4.45 -7.19 7.56
CA ILE A 99 5.16 -5.92 7.33
C ILE A 99 6.31 -5.72 8.33
N TYR A 100 6.14 -6.10 9.61
CA TYR A 100 7.23 -6.02 10.58
C TYR A 100 8.36 -7.04 10.32
N LYS A 101 8.06 -8.23 9.74
CA LYS A 101 9.08 -9.18 9.30
C LYS A 101 9.86 -8.59 8.12
N ALA A 102 9.16 -8.10 7.10
CA ALA A 102 9.75 -7.46 5.92
C ALA A 102 10.61 -6.24 6.31
N LYS A 103 10.14 -5.40 7.25
CA LYS A 103 10.91 -4.27 7.77
C LYS A 103 12.26 -4.68 8.34
N LYS A 104 12.36 -5.82 9.03
CA LYS A 104 13.65 -6.27 9.59
C LYS A 104 14.66 -6.60 8.50
N ILE A 105 14.21 -7.20 7.40
CA ILE A 105 15.05 -7.50 6.24
C ILE A 105 15.46 -6.18 5.57
N TYR A 106 14.48 -5.30 5.33
CA TYR A 106 14.72 -3.97 4.77
C TYR A 106 15.72 -3.16 5.59
N ASP A 107 15.53 -3.03 6.91
CA ASP A 107 16.43 -2.26 7.77
C ASP A 107 17.85 -2.85 7.81
N ALA A 108 17.99 -4.18 7.69
CA ALA A 108 19.30 -4.85 7.71
C ALA A 108 20.12 -4.62 6.43
N SER A 109 19.45 -4.40 5.29
CA SER A 109 20.08 -4.25 3.98
C SER A 109 19.67 -2.96 3.24
N ARG A 110 19.17 -1.96 3.97
CA ARG A 110 18.52 -0.76 3.40
C ARG A 110 19.36 -0.05 2.36
N GLU A 111 20.61 0.26 2.71
CA GLU A 111 21.53 0.98 1.79
C GLU A 111 21.72 0.22 0.48
N ASP A 112 21.79 -1.11 0.54
CA ASP A 112 21.92 -1.93 -0.66
C ASP A 112 20.59 -2.04 -1.41
N LEU A 113 19.47 -2.25 -0.72
CA LEU A 113 18.14 -2.39 -1.33
C LEU A 113 17.67 -1.12 -2.03
N GLU A 114 18.02 0.07 -1.51
CA GLU A 114 17.58 1.38 -2.05
C GLU A 114 18.54 1.97 -3.09
N LYS A 115 19.75 1.43 -3.28
CA LYS A 115 20.70 1.99 -4.25
C LYS A 115 20.17 1.89 -5.68
N GLU A 116 20.57 2.84 -6.51
CA GLU A 116 20.30 2.80 -7.95
C GLU A 116 20.90 1.54 -8.56
N ARG A 117 20.12 0.83 -9.38
CA ARG A 117 20.51 -0.39 -10.08
C ARG A 117 20.27 -0.25 -11.57
N THR A 118 21.14 -0.87 -12.36
CA THR A 118 20.84 -1.22 -13.75
C THR A 118 19.78 -2.34 -13.80
N GLU A 119 19.17 -2.55 -14.97
CA GLU A 119 18.20 -3.63 -15.17
C GLU A 119 18.80 -5.02 -14.83
N GLU A 120 20.05 -5.28 -15.24
CA GLU A 120 20.73 -6.55 -14.93
C GLU A 120 20.94 -6.73 -13.43
N GLU A 121 21.36 -5.68 -12.73
CA GLU A 121 21.54 -5.70 -11.27
C GLU A 121 20.20 -5.84 -10.53
N PHE A 122 19.12 -5.29 -11.09
CA PHE A 122 17.77 -5.46 -10.55
C PHE A 122 17.27 -6.90 -10.74
N MET A 123 17.49 -7.52 -11.90
CA MET A 123 17.12 -8.92 -12.09
C MET A 123 17.90 -9.84 -11.15
N ALA A 124 19.19 -9.57 -10.92
CA ALA A 124 19.99 -10.30 -9.94
C ALA A 124 19.55 -10.03 -8.49
N MET A 125 18.83 -8.94 -8.21
CA MET A 125 18.37 -8.60 -6.88
C MET A 125 17.37 -9.63 -6.34
N TYR A 126 16.52 -10.20 -7.19
CA TYR A 126 15.57 -11.24 -6.80
C TYR A 126 16.27 -12.47 -6.22
N GLU A 127 17.33 -12.96 -6.86
CA GLU A 127 18.12 -14.09 -6.31
C GLU A 127 18.85 -13.71 -5.02
N ASN A 128 19.41 -12.50 -4.94
CA ASN A 128 20.15 -12.06 -3.76
C ASN A 128 19.25 -11.83 -2.53
N TYR A 129 17.96 -11.61 -2.76
CA TYR A 129 16.96 -11.30 -1.74
C TYR A 129 15.79 -12.29 -1.73
N GLU A 130 16.05 -13.56 -2.06
CA GLU A 130 15.09 -14.68 -1.94
C GLU A 130 14.49 -14.82 -0.53
N VAL A 131 15.10 -14.18 0.47
CA VAL A 131 14.57 -14.08 1.84
C VAL A 131 13.20 -13.38 1.91
N PHE A 132 12.81 -12.62 0.89
CA PHE A 132 11.48 -12.04 0.78
C PHE A 132 10.43 -13.02 0.26
N ASP A 133 10.82 -14.08 -0.47
CA ASP A 133 9.91 -14.97 -1.17
C ASP A 133 8.87 -15.60 -0.23
N ASP A 134 9.30 -16.10 0.94
CA ASP A 134 8.40 -16.64 1.97
C ASP A 134 7.34 -15.62 2.44
N LEU A 135 7.68 -14.33 2.47
CA LEU A 135 6.76 -13.26 2.87
C LEU A 135 5.82 -12.87 1.73
N GLU A 136 6.28 -12.95 0.49
CA GLU A 136 5.47 -12.71 -0.70
C GLU A 136 4.43 -13.81 -0.86
N GLU A 137 4.83 -15.07 -0.68
CA GLU A 137 3.91 -16.22 -0.61
C GLU A 137 2.88 -16.06 0.52
N GLU A 138 3.32 -15.71 1.73
CA GLU A 138 2.41 -15.44 2.87
C GLU A 138 1.41 -14.33 2.51
N PHE A 139 1.83 -13.28 1.80
CA PHE A 139 0.93 -12.23 1.34
C PHE A 139 -0.06 -12.72 0.29
N PHE A 140 0.39 -13.47 -0.72
CA PHE A 140 -0.48 -13.99 -1.79
C PHE A 140 -1.59 -14.88 -1.24
N GLU A 141 -1.31 -15.67 -0.20
CA GLU A 141 -2.33 -16.50 0.44
C GLU A 141 -3.41 -15.68 1.18
N MET A 142 -3.08 -14.49 1.68
CA MET A 142 -4.02 -13.65 2.45
C MET A 142 -4.58 -12.44 1.70
N GLU A 143 -4.09 -12.15 0.49
CA GLU A 143 -4.34 -10.89 -0.21
C GLU A 143 -5.84 -10.61 -0.41
N GLU A 144 -6.61 -11.57 -0.90
CA GLU A 144 -8.05 -11.39 -1.16
C GLU A 144 -8.86 -11.10 0.11
N GLU A 145 -8.59 -11.87 1.19
CA GLU A 145 -9.24 -11.68 2.49
C GLU A 145 -8.86 -10.35 3.12
N LEU A 146 -7.58 -9.95 2.97
CA LEU A 146 -7.06 -8.69 3.45
C LEU A 146 -7.68 -7.50 2.70
N THR A 147 -7.75 -7.55 1.37
CA THR A 147 -8.39 -6.52 0.54
C THR A 147 -9.84 -6.34 0.98
N THR A 148 -10.57 -7.44 1.17
CA THR A 148 -11.95 -7.43 1.62
C THR A 148 -12.10 -6.80 3.01
N LEU A 149 -11.22 -7.15 3.95
CA LEU A 149 -11.21 -6.59 5.31
C LEU A 149 -10.95 -5.08 5.30
N ILE A 150 -9.98 -4.61 4.50
CA ILE A 150 -9.66 -3.19 4.39
C ILE A 150 -10.80 -2.43 3.71
N ALA A 151 -11.36 -2.95 2.62
CA ALA A 151 -12.50 -2.33 1.93
C ALA A 151 -13.72 -2.20 2.86
N SER A 152 -14.01 -3.25 3.65
CA SER A 152 -15.10 -3.22 4.64
C SER A 152 -14.86 -2.15 5.71
N TYR A 153 -13.62 -2.03 6.22
CA TYR A 153 -13.29 -0.97 7.16
C TYR A 153 -13.49 0.42 6.56
N VAL A 154 -13.09 0.63 5.30
CA VAL A 154 -13.27 1.90 4.60
C VAL A 154 -14.75 2.24 4.41
N ASP A 155 -15.58 1.27 4.01
CA ASP A 155 -17.03 1.45 3.83
C ASP A 155 -17.74 1.82 5.15
N GLU A 156 -17.33 1.21 6.26
CA GLU A 156 -17.88 1.53 7.59
C GLU A 156 -17.45 2.90 8.12
N HIS A 157 -16.41 3.51 7.56
CA HIS A 157 -15.78 4.74 8.07
C HIS A 157 -15.46 5.75 6.95
N LEU A 158 -16.35 5.89 5.97
CA LEU A 158 -16.15 6.72 4.76
C LEU A 158 -15.67 8.14 5.05
N ASP A 159 -16.12 8.76 6.15
CA ASP A 159 -15.77 10.12 6.55
C ASP A 159 -14.29 10.32 6.89
N LEU A 160 -13.56 9.24 7.21
CA LEU A 160 -12.11 9.27 7.40
C LEU A 160 -11.34 9.32 6.07
N PHE A 161 -11.97 8.85 4.99
CA PHE A 161 -11.30 8.60 3.71
C PHE A 161 -11.66 9.62 2.64
N ALA A 162 -12.91 10.09 2.58
CA ALA A 162 -13.35 11.14 1.68
C ALA A 162 -14.66 11.80 2.12
N GLU A 163 -14.92 12.98 1.59
CA GLU A 163 -16.26 13.54 1.56
C GLU A 163 -17.03 12.92 0.38
N ILE A 164 -18.12 12.22 0.69
CA ILE A 164 -18.96 11.61 -0.35
C ILE A 164 -19.94 12.63 -0.90
N LYS A 165 -19.78 12.96 -2.18
CA LYS A 165 -20.69 13.82 -2.92
C LYS A 165 -21.85 12.98 -3.41
N LYS A 166 -23.05 13.32 -2.93
CA LYS A 166 -24.30 12.84 -3.48
C LYS A 166 -24.57 13.59 -4.78
N ASP A 167 -25.00 12.85 -5.79
CA ASP A 167 -25.51 13.43 -7.04
C ASP A 167 -26.78 14.27 -6.78
#